data_AF-A0A9D7QV46-F1
#
_entry.id   AF-A0A9D7QV46-F1
#
_cell.length_a   1.000
_cell.length_b   1.000
_cell.length_c   1.000
_cell.angle_alpha   90.00
_cell.angle_beta   90.00
_cell.angle_gamma   90.00
#
_symmetry.space_group_name_H-M   'P 1'
#
loop_
_entity.id
_entity.type
_entity.pdbx_description
1 polymer ?
#
loop_
_entity_poly.entity_id
_entity_poly.type
_entity_poly.pdbx_seq_one_letter_code
_entity_poly.pdbx_strand_id
1 'polypeptide(L)'
;MTHIKSKLFVRPRVLYWTVGMLTIADFFLSNYIPKEVRQTIETILTCVYFFLLIWATFYLFFKTFDEMGVETLIEGLELEKEKVLKESDSFDNDEMLLMYKSVHKEFTARAPFIHLIKTKEEVTNISNLENYFMVLLIFFVSQFSFEYLKPAWSIIFIVLILTCILLCFRVLIWEGVERKNFFSPIIIGHVLIICMLFVWGKNSYIRSYGDEILGSYLEKFEYKTQYYVKVFPNTVNGKSYVLPADIHVYSESEEGETMEDRFGQEHTETYTTKYIILDKVFWPNGGYLVFDDCQLEMGNQVLCSDQEGIEWYIELTNEKVQ
;
A
#
# COMPACT_ATOMS: atom_id res chain seq x y z
N MET A 1 -5.62 30.40 17.19
CA MET A 1 -5.63 29.29 16.22
C MET A 1 -4.73 29.65 15.04
N THR A 2 -3.86 28.75 14.58
CA THR A 2 -3.00 28.98 13.40
C THR A 2 -3.80 28.73 12.12
N HIS A 3 -3.75 29.67 11.16
CA HIS A 3 -4.41 29.55 9.87
C HIS A 3 -3.41 29.81 8.73
N ILE A 4 -3.71 29.27 7.55
CA ILE A 4 -2.89 29.44 6.34
C ILE A 4 -3.74 30.10 5.26
N LYS A 5 -3.20 31.10 4.58
CA LYS A 5 -3.84 31.79 3.46
C LYS A 5 -3.36 31.20 2.15
N SER A 6 -4.26 30.99 1.19
CA SER A 6 -3.86 30.52 -0.14
C SER A 6 -4.70 31.11 -1.27
N LYS A 7 -4.18 30.93 -2.48
CA LYS A 7 -4.89 31.20 -3.74
C LYS A 7 -5.51 29.96 -4.37
N LEU A 8 -5.15 28.77 -3.88
CA LEU A 8 -5.45 27.50 -4.51
C LEU A 8 -6.32 26.67 -3.58
N PHE A 9 -7.49 26.30 -4.07
CA PHE A 9 -8.41 25.41 -3.40
C PHE A 9 -9.11 24.53 -4.42
N VAL A 10 -8.95 23.21 -4.30
CA VAL A 10 -9.68 22.24 -5.09
C VAL A 10 -10.80 21.72 -4.23
N ARG A 11 -12.04 22.07 -4.54
CA ARG A 11 -13.20 21.61 -3.77
C ARG A 11 -13.12 20.09 -3.56
N PRO A 12 -13.37 19.55 -2.34
CA PRO A 12 -13.28 18.11 -2.08
C PRO A 12 -14.05 17.27 -3.10
N ARG A 13 -15.24 17.72 -3.53
CA ARG A 13 -16.02 17.09 -4.62
C ARG A 13 -15.21 16.88 -5.90
N VAL A 14 -14.43 17.87 -6.32
CA VAL A 14 -13.57 17.75 -7.52
C VAL A 14 -12.51 16.68 -7.29
N LEU A 15 -11.89 16.65 -6.10
CA LEU A 15 -10.94 15.59 -5.76
C LEU A 15 -11.58 14.19 -5.85
N TYR A 16 -12.81 14.01 -5.32
CA TYR A 16 -13.55 12.75 -5.44
C TYR A 16 -13.80 12.33 -6.89
N TRP A 17 -14.25 13.27 -7.72
CA TRP A 17 -14.44 13.01 -9.15
C TRP A 17 -13.12 12.68 -9.85
N THR A 18 -12.05 13.40 -9.56
CA THR A 18 -10.73 13.15 -10.16
C THR A 18 -10.22 11.76 -9.81
N VAL A 19 -10.26 11.36 -8.53
CA VAL A 19 -9.82 10.04 -8.11
C VAL A 19 -10.68 8.96 -8.75
N GLY A 20 -12.02 9.09 -8.75
CA GLY A 20 -12.90 8.12 -9.38
C GLY A 20 -12.68 7.97 -10.89
N MET A 21 -12.48 9.09 -11.60
CA MET A 21 -12.17 9.07 -13.03
C MET A 21 -10.80 8.44 -13.32
N LEU A 22 -9.79 8.70 -12.48
CA LEU A 22 -8.48 8.09 -12.61
C LEU A 22 -8.50 6.58 -12.32
N THR A 23 -9.26 6.13 -11.33
CA THR A 23 -9.45 4.69 -11.06
C THR A 23 -10.06 3.98 -12.27
N ILE A 24 -11.08 4.57 -12.88
CA ILE A 24 -11.70 4.02 -14.10
C ILE A 24 -10.69 4.03 -15.23
N ALA A 25 -9.97 5.15 -15.43
CA ALA A 25 -8.95 5.26 -16.46
C ALA A 25 -7.86 4.19 -16.29
N ASP A 26 -7.32 3.99 -15.09
CA ASP A 26 -6.32 2.98 -14.78
C ASP A 26 -6.77 1.57 -15.15
N PHE A 27 -8.02 1.22 -14.85
CA PHE A 27 -8.60 -0.06 -15.24
C PHE A 27 -8.64 -0.24 -16.77
N PHE A 28 -8.96 0.80 -17.54
CA PHE A 28 -8.88 0.73 -19.00
C PHE A 28 -7.44 0.68 -19.51
N LEU A 29 -6.55 1.47 -18.90
CA LEU A 29 -5.15 1.54 -19.29
C LEU A 29 -4.43 0.20 -19.07
N SER A 30 -4.70 -0.49 -17.96
CA SER A 30 -4.09 -1.78 -17.64
C SER A 30 -4.47 -2.89 -18.61
N ASN A 31 -5.70 -2.84 -19.15
CA ASN A 31 -6.28 -3.91 -19.96
C ASN A 31 -6.11 -3.71 -21.47
N TYR A 32 -6.03 -2.47 -21.95
CA TYR A 32 -6.14 -2.19 -23.39
C TYR A 32 -4.91 -1.53 -24.02
N ILE A 33 -3.94 -1.03 -23.24
CA ILE A 33 -2.78 -0.31 -23.79
C ILE A 33 -1.55 -1.24 -23.93
N PRO A 34 -0.83 -1.18 -25.07
CA PRO A 34 0.43 -1.91 -25.26
C PRO A 34 1.47 -1.61 -24.19
N LYS A 35 2.30 -2.61 -23.85
CA LYS A 35 3.27 -2.55 -22.74
C LYS A 35 4.24 -1.36 -22.84
N GLU A 36 4.64 -0.96 -24.03
CA GLU A 36 5.63 0.11 -24.24
C GLU A 36 5.08 1.50 -23.85
N VAL A 37 3.81 1.76 -24.17
CA VAL A 37 3.14 3.03 -23.85
C VAL A 37 2.71 3.05 -22.39
N ARG A 38 2.29 1.88 -21.89
CA ARG A 38 1.80 1.68 -20.53
C ARG A 38 2.79 2.18 -19.47
N GLN A 39 4.08 1.87 -19.60
CA GLN A 39 5.12 2.31 -18.67
C GLN A 39 5.22 3.84 -18.52
N THR A 40 5.11 4.58 -19.65
CA THR A 40 5.17 6.05 -19.62
C THR A 40 3.93 6.62 -18.95
N ILE A 41 2.76 6.05 -19.23
CA ILE A 41 1.50 6.50 -18.63
C ILE A 41 1.49 6.22 -17.12
N GLU A 42 1.89 5.02 -16.68
CA GLU A 42 1.98 4.67 -15.26
C GLU A 42 2.93 5.60 -14.50
N THR A 43 4.06 5.98 -15.10
CA THR A 43 4.98 6.96 -14.52
C THR A 43 4.32 8.33 -14.29
N ILE A 44 3.54 8.81 -15.27
CA ILE A 44 2.79 10.07 -15.16
C ILE A 44 1.70 9.95 -14.09
N LEU A 45 0.95 8.85 -14.10
CA LEU A 45 -0.11 8.58 -13.13
C LEU A 45 0.43 8.53 -11.70
N THR A 46 1.59 7.92 -11.45
CA THR A 46 2.20 7.95 -10.13
C THR A 46 2.45 9.37 -9.64
N CYS A 47 2.96 10.26 -10.51
CA CYS A 47 3.15 11.66 -10.15
C CYS A 47 1.81 12.33 -9.80
N VAL A 48 0.76 12.05 -10.57
CA VAL A 48 -0.59 12.54 -10.32
C VAL A 48 -1.12 12.02 -8.97
N TYR A 49 -1.04 10.72 -8.70
CA TYR A 49 -1.47 10.14 -7.43
C TYR A 49 -0.71 10.69 -6.24
N PHE A 50 0.58 10.96 -6.38
CA PHE A 50 1.37 11.61 -5.34
C PHE A 50 0.82 13.00 -4.99
N PHE A 51 0.49 13.83 -5.99
CA PHE A 51 -0.13 15.13 -5.74
C PHE A 51 -1.54 15.01 -5.15
N LEU A 52 -2.34 14.05 -5.63
CA LEU A 52 -3.67 13.79 -5.08
C LEU A 52 -3.59 13.34 -3.63
N LEU A 53 -2.59 12.53 -3.27
CA LEU A 53 -2.36 12.09 -1.90
C LEU A 53 -2.00 13.27 -0.99
N ILE A 54 -1.09 14.14 -1.41
CA ILE A 54 -0.77 15.38 -0.68
C ILE A 54 -2.05 16.18 -0.46
N TRP A 55 -2.90 16.27 -1.49
CA TRP A 55 -4.16 17.02 -1.43
C TRP A 55 -5.18 16.37 -0.47
N ALA A 56 -5.36 15.06 -0.55
CA ALA A 56 -6.26 14.33 0.34
C ALA A 56 -5.80 14.42 1.81
N THR A 57 -4.49 14.31 2.03
CA THR A 57 -3.87 14.50 3.36
C THR A 57 -4.09 15.92 3.87
N PHE A 58 -4.01 16.93 3.00
CA PHE A 58 -4.34 18.29 3.35
C PHE A 58 -5.81 18.40 3.84
N TYR A 59 -6.77 17.79 3.13
CA TYR A 59 -8.17 17.80 3.57
C TYR A 59 -8.43 17.00 4.84
N LEU A 60 -7.60 16.01 5.14
CA LEU A 60 -7.69 15.29 6.41
C LEU A 60 -7.46 16.21 7.61
N PHE A 61 -6.53 17.16 7.48
CA PHE A 61 -6.08 18.03 8.58
C PHE A 61 -6.60 19.47 8.52
N PHE A 62 -7.08 19.95 7.38
CA PHE A 62 -7.49 21.34 7.21
C PHE A 62 -8.95 21.46 6.79
N LYS A 63 -9.67 22.40 7.40
CA LYS A 63 -10.91 22.96 6.86
C LYS A 63 -10.56 24.16 6.02
N THR A 64 -11.18 24.26 4.84
CA THR A 64 -10.98 25.41 3.96
C THR A 64 -12.28 26.17 3.82
N PHE A 65 -12.19 27.49 3.94
CA PHE A 65 -13.30 28.39 3.75
C PHE A 65 -12.98 29.40 2.66
N ASP A 66 -13.96 29.68 1.83
CA ASP A 66 -14.03 30.92 1.06
C ASP A 66 -14.75 31.99 1.88
N GLU A 67 -14.74 33.22 1.38
CA GLU A 67 -15.35 34.39 2.05
C GLU A 67 -16.83 34.12 2.39
N MET A 68 -17.60 33.65 1.41
CA MET A 68 -19.03 33.31 1.57
C MET A 68 -19.27 32.19 2.59
N GLY A 69 -18.41 31.17 2.62
CA GLY A 69 -18.47 30.10 3.59
C GLY A 69 -18.25 30.59 5.02
N VAL A 70 -17.33 31.55 5.22
CA VAL A 70 -17.12 32.18 6.55
C VAL A 70 -18.28 33.09 6.92
N GLU A 71 -18.80 33.89 5.99
CA GLU A 71 -19.98 34.75 6.22
C GLU A 71 -21.18 33.93 6.70
N THR A 72 -21.49 32.83 6.00
CA THR A 72 -22.60 31.94 6.35
C THR A 72 -22.45 31.37 7.77
N LEU A 73 -21.22 31.05 8.19
CA LEU A 73 -20.94 30.57 9.55
C LEU A 73 -21.09 31.66 10.60
N ILE A 74 -20.66 32.89 10.30
CA ILE A 74 -20.85 34.05 11.19
C ILE A 74 -22.33 34.31 11.37
N GLU A 75 -23.11 34.40 10.29
CA GLU A 75 -24.55 34.64 10.34
C GLU A 75 -25.27 33.54 11.14
N GLY A 76 -24.91 32.26 10.91
CA GLY A 76 -25.47 31.14 11.66
C GLY A 76 -25.22 31.23 13.16
N LEU A 77 -23.99 31.56 13.56
CA LEU A 77 -23.61 31.72 14.97
C LEU A 77 -24.23 32.96 15.62
N GLU A 78 -24.42 34.06 14.89
CA GLU A 78 -25.12 35.24 15.40
C GLU A 78 -26.60 34.97 15.65
N LEU A 79 -27.26 34.26 14.73
CA LEU A 79 -28.65 33.83 14.90
C LEU A 79 -28.81 32.85 16.07
N GLU A 80 -27.86 31.92 16.25
CA GLU A 80 -27.83 31.01 17.39
C GLU A 80 -27.65 31.78 18.71
N LYS A 81 -26.69 32.72 18.75
CA LYS A 81 -26.46 33.59 19.91
C LYS A 81 -27.72 34.37 20.28
N GLU A 82 -28.42 34.95 19.31
CA GLU A 82 -29.65 35.70 19.57
C GLU A 82 -30.76 34.81 20.17
N LYS A 83 -30.85 33.54 19.75
CA LYS A 83 -31.81 32.59 20.30
C LYS A 83 -31.44 32.17 21.72
N VAL A 84 -30.18 31.79 21.96
CA VAL A 84 -29.71 31.35 23.28
C VAL A 84 -29.83 32.48 24.30
N LEU A 85 -29.48 33.72 23.92
CA LEU A 85 -29.57 34.87 24.82
C LEU A 85 -31.00 35.29 25.21
N LYS A 86 -32.03 34.76 24.52
CA LYS A 86 -33.43 34.93 24.96
C LYS A 86 -33.78 34.01 26.13
N GLU A 87 -33.06 32.91 26.29
CA GLU A 87 -33.37 31.84 27.24
C GLU A 87 -32.27 31.64 28.31
N SER A 88 -31.06 32.15 28.08
CA SER A 88 -29.86 31.99 28.91
C SER A 88 -29.01 33.27 28.88
N ASP A 89 -28.29 33.58 29.95
CA ASP A 89 -27.40 34.75 29.99
C ASP A 89 -26.02 34.51 29.34
N SER A 90 -25.70 33.26 28.97
CA SER A 90 -24.40 32.89 28.40
C SER A 90 -24.52 32.15 27.07
N PHE A 91 -23.58 32.42 26.16
CA PHE A 91 -23.42 31.75 24.87
C PHE A 91 -22.04 31.11 24.77
N ASP A 92 -21.99 29.79 24.72
CA ASP A 92 -20.75 29.02 24.83
C ASP A 92 -19.83 29.16 23.59
N ASN A 93 -20.38 29.57 22.43
CA ASN A 93 -19.64 29.67 21.17
C ASN A 93 -19.10 31.08 20.86
N ASP A 94 -19.04 31.99 21.85
CA ASP A 94 -18.62 33.37 21.63
C ASP A 94 -17.17 33.49 21.13
N GLU A 95 -16.27 32.63 21.63
CA GLU A 95 -14.88 32.58 21.16
C GLU A 95 -14.80 32.17 19.67
N MET A 96 -15.62 31.21 19.26
CA MET A 96 -15.68 30.74 17.88
C MET A 96 -16.24 31.81 16.94
N LEU A 97 -17.27 32.55 17.37
CA LEU A 97 -17.82 33.67 16.61
C LEU A 97 -16.80 34.80 16.43
N LEU A 98 -16.09 35.19 17.51
CA LEU A 98 -15.03 36.19 17.44
C LEU A 98 -13.89 35.73 16.51
N MET A 99 -13.54 34.46 16.56
CA MET A 99 -12.54 33.86 15.67
C MET A 99 -12.97 33.99 14.20
N TYR A 100 -14.18 33.57 13.82
CA TYR A 100 -14.62 33.68 12.42
C TYR A 100 -14.71 35.13 11.95
N LYS A 101 -15.14 36.07 12.81
CA LYS A 101 -15.10 37.50 12.48
C LYS A 101 -13.67 38.01 12.26
N SER A 102 -12.70 37.54 13.03
CA SER A 102 -11.29 37.86 12.81
C SER A 102 -10.81 37.29 11.48
N VAL A 103 -11.12 36.02 11.18
CA VAL A 103 -10.77 35.35 9.93
C VAL A 103 -11.42 36.06 8.74
N HIS A 104 -12.67 36.51 8.86
CA HIS A 104 -13.37 37.22 7.79
C HIS A 104 -12.67 38.53 7.41
N LYS A 105 -12.19 39.30 8.40
CA LYS A 105 -11.40 40.53 8.16
C LYS A 105 -10.07 40.27 7.45
N GLU A 106 -9.60 39.03 7.46
CA GLU A 106 -8.32 38.63 6.89
C GLU A 106 -8.40 38.19 5.43
N PHE A 107 -9.61 38.02 4.87
CA PHE A 107 -9.77 37.82 3.43
C PHE A 107 -9.29 39.05 2.68
N THR A 108 -8.54 38.79 1.62
CA THR A 108 -8.08 39.82 0.69
C THR A 108 -8.27 39.30 -0.72
N ALA A 109 -8.40 40.18 -1.70
CA ALA A 109 -8.47 39.78 -3.11
C ALA A 109 -7.26 38.92 -3.56
N ARG A 110 -6.16 38.91 -2.80
CA ARG A 110 -4.96 38.11 -3.06
C ARG A 110 -4.95 36.74 -2.39
N ALA A 111 -5.86 36.47 -1.45
CA ALA A 111 -5.99 35.21 -0.73
C ALA A 111 -7.48 34.90 -0.47
N PRO A 112 -8.19 34.38 -1.48
CA PRO A 112 -9.62 34.09 -1.38
C PRO A 112 -9.97 32.89 -0.50
N PHE A 113 -8.96 32.13 -0.04
CA PHE A 113 -9.17 30.95 0.79
C PHE A 113 -8.35 31.01 2.07
N ILE A 114 -8.99 30.62 3.17
CA ILE A 114 -8.36 30.47 4.48
C ILE A 114 -8.50 29.02 4.93
N HIS A 115 -7.39 28.44 5.36
CA HIS A 115 -7.30 27.07 5.85
C HIS A 115 -7.08 27.06 7.36
N LEU A 116 -8.03 26.49 8.08
CA LEU A 116 -7.94 26.28 9.52
C LEU A 116 -7.52 24.83 9.79
N ILE A 117 -6.55 24.65 10.68
CA ILE A 117 -6.22 23.31 11.18
C ILE A 117 -7.45 22.76 11.90
N LYS A 118 -7.90 21.57 11.52
CA LYS A 118 -9.02 20.89 12.18
C LYS A 118 -8.70 20.68 13.65
N THR A 119 -9.70 20.91 14.49
CA THR A 119 -9.55 20.60 15.90
C THR A 119 -9.42 19.10 16.09
N LYS A 120 -8.97 18.74 17.29
CA LYS A 120 -8.92 17.37 17.81
C LYS A 120 -10.18 16.59 17.44
N GLU A 121 -11.32 17.11 17.87
CA GLU A 121 -12.65 16.53 17.66
C GLU A 121 -13.02 16.41 16.19
N GLU A 122 -12.69 17.40 15.38
CA GLU A 122 -13.03 17.40 13.96
C GLU A 122 -12.24 16.36 13.17
N VAL A 123 -10.99 16.08 13.55
CA VAL A 123 -10.17 15.06 12.90
C VAL A 123 -10.71 13.65 13.19
N THR A 124 -11.23 13.41 14.40
CA THR A 124 -11.77 12.10 14.80
C THR A 124 -13.28 11.96 14.59
N ASN A 125 -13.98 13.03 14.20
CA ASN A 125 -15.41 12.98 13.92
C ASN A 125 -15.72 12.07 12.72
N ILE A 126 -16.87 11.39 12.75
CA ILE A 126 -17.36 10.55 11.65
C ILE A 126 -17.54 11.33 10.33
N SER A 127 -17.82 12.64 10.40
CA SER A 127 -17.86 13.53 9.24
C SER A 127 -16.50 13.66 8.52
N ASN A 128 -15.39 13.32 9.18
CA ASN A 128 -14.08 13.29 8.56
C ASN A 128 -13.75 11.93 7.92
N LEU A 129 -14.59 10.90 8.12
CA LEU A 129 -14.39 9.54 7.61
C LEU A 129 -14.25 9.53 6.09
N GLU A 130 -14.97 10.40 5.38
CA GLU A 130 -14.86 10.53 3.92
C GLU A 130 -13.43 10.87 3.48
N ASN A 131 -12.73 11.73 4.22
CA ASN A 131 -11.34 12.10 3.90
C ASN A 131 -10.37 10.95 4.19
N TYR A 132 -10.62 10.14 5.23
CA TYR A 132 -9.84 8.92 5.47
C TYR A 132 -10.04 7.91 4.34
N PHE A 133 -11.29 7.68 3.94
CA PHE A 133 -11.60 6.80 2.83
C PHE A 133 -10.95 7.27 1.53
N MET A 134 -10.93 8.58 1.30
CA MET A 134 -10.24 9.16 0.14
C MET A 134 -8.73 8.86 0.15
N VAL A 135 -8.05 9.11 1.27
CA VAL A 135 -6.62 8.79 1.39
C VAL A 135 -6.37 7.31 1.13
N LEU A 136 -7.19 6.44 1.72
CA LEU A 136 -7.09 4.99 1.53
C LEU A 136 -7.35 4.57 0.08
N LEU A 137 -8.34 5.15 -0.59
CA LEU A 137 -8.66 4.88 -1.99
C LEU A 137 -7.50 5.29 -2.89
N ILE A 138 -6.90 6.47 -2.67
CA ILE A 138 -5.74 6.92 -3.43
C ILE A 138 -4.57 5.94 -3.25
N PHE A 139 -4.28 5.51 -2.02
CA PHE A 139 -3.25 4.50 -1.77
C PHE A 139 -3.55 3.19 -2.50
N PHE A 140 -4.79 2.70 -2.40
CA PHE A 140 -5.22 1.46 -3.03
C PHE A 140 -5.07 1.50 -4.56
N VAL A 141 -5.48 2.59 -5.20
CA VAL A 141 -5.42 2.70 -6.66
C VAL A 141 -3.98 2.92 -7.12
N SER A 142 -3.22 3.75 -6.40
CA SER A 142 -1.83 4.06 -6.76
C SER A 142 -0.87 2.87 -6.70
N GLN A 143 -1.21 1.80 -5.96
CA GLN A 143 -0.34 0.62 -5.81
C GLN A 143 0.06 0.00 -7.15
N PHE A 144 -0.83 0.03 -8.14
CA PHE A 144 -0.60 -0.52 -9.47
C PHE A 144 0.39 0.32 -10.29
N SER A 145 0.41 1.64 -10.07
CA SER A 145 1.30 2.55 -10.80
C SER A 145 2.74 2.52 -10.26
N PHE A 146 2.93 2.20 -8.98
CA PHE A 146 4.26 2.25 -8.35
C PHE A 146 5.24 1.16 -8.80
N GLU A 147 4.78 0.10 -9.48
CA GLU A 147 5.64 -1.02 -9.90
C GLU A 147 6.76 -0.59 -10.87
N TYR A 148 6.55 0.46 -11.65
CA TYR A 148 7.45 0.87 -12.73
C TYR A 148 8.52 1.87 -12.31
N LEU A 149 8.40 2.44 -11.11
CA LEU A 149 9.31 3.44 -10.60
C LEU A 149 10.38 2.77 -9.75
N LYS A 150 11.54 2.58 -10.39
CA LYS A 150 12.88 2.21 -9.90
C LYS A 150 13.16 2.44 -8.39
N PRO A 151 14.16 1.75 -7.81
CA PRO A 151 14.38 1.60 -6.35
C PRO A 151 14.25 2.86 -5.47
N ALA A 152 14.61 4.05 -5.95
CA ALA A 152 14.46 5.27 -5.16
C ALA A 152 13.00 5.53 -4.71
N TRP A 153 12.02 5.19 -5.54
CA TRP A 153 10.61 5.45 -5.24
C TRP A 153 10.00 4.46 -4.25
N SER A 154 10.46 3.20 -4.23
CA SER A 154 10.02 2.25 -3.22
C SER A 154 10.45 2.70 -1.82
N ILE A 155 11.61 3.34 -1.68
CA ILE A 155 12.03 3.96 -0.40
C ILE A 155 11.06 5.08 0.00
N ILE A 156 10.77 6.02 -0.91
CA ILE A 156 9.83 7.12 -0.64
C ILE A 156 8.46 6.57 -0.24
N PHE A 157 7.97 5.56 -0.95
CA PHE A 157 6.70 4.91 -0.67
C PHE A 157 6.68 4.22 0.70
N ILE A 158 7.73 3.49 1.06
CA ILE A 158 7.86 2.86 2.39
C ILE A 158 7.89 3.93 3.49
N VAL A 159 8.64 5.02 3.32
CA VAL A 159 8.70 6.13 4.28
C VAL A 159 7.33 6.79 4.46
N LEU A 160 6.60 6.97 3.35
CA LEU A 160 5.25 7.51 3.35
C LEU A 160 4.27 6.58 4.10
N ILE A 161 4.29 5.27 3.81
CA ILE A 161 3.49 4.26 4.53
C ILE A 161 3.81 4.30 6.03
N LEU A 162 5.09 4.31 6.40
CA LEU A 162 5.51 4.37 7.79
C LEU A 162 4.99 5.64 8.49
N THR A 163 5.05 6.78 7.80
CA THR A 163 4.51 8.06 8.30
C THR A 163 3.01 7.96 8.53
N CYS A 164 2.25 7.38 7.60
CA CYS A 164 0.82 7.14 7.76
C CYS A 164 0.51 6.21 8.94
N ILE A 165 1.26 5.12 9.10
CA ILE A 165 1.12 4.20 10.24
C ILE A 165 1.36 4.93 11.57
N LEU A 166 2.41 5.76 11.66
CA LEU A 166 2.69 6.56 12.85
C LEU A 166 1.56 7.56 13.18
N LEU A 167 0.98 8.18 12.15
CA LEU A 167 -0.19 9.06 12.32
C LEU A 167 -1.40 8.27 12.83
N CYS A 168 -1.66 7.07 12.30
CA CYS A 168 -2.74 6.21 12.78
C CYS A 168 -2.52 5.78 14.23
N PHE A 169 -1.30 5.38 14.62
CA PHE A 169 -0.96 5.07 16.01
C PHE A 169 -1.19 6.26 16.94
N ARG A 170 -0.87 7.48 16.50
CA ARG A 170 -1.14 8.69 17.28
C ARG A 170 -2.64 8.88 17.54
N VAL A 171 -3.49 8.64 16.53
CA VAL A 171 -4.96 8.68 16.70
C VAL A 171 -5.43 7.59 17.67
N LEU A 172 -4.89 6.37 17.56
CA LEU A 172 -5.21 5.27 18.47
C LEU A 172 -4.84 5.56 19.92
N ILE A 173 -3.63 6.09 20.18
CA ILE A 173 -3.18 6.46 21.53
C ILE A 173 -4.13 7.50 22.11
N TRP A 174 -4.50 8.50 21.32
CA TRP A 174 -5.41 9.54 21.78
C TRP A 174 -6.79 8.97 22.09
N GLU A 175 -7.46 8.29 21.15
CA GLU A 175 -8.82 7.80 21.39
C GLU A 175 -8.87 6.73 22.50
N GLY A 176 -7.86 5.86 22.57
CA GLY A 176 -7.76 4.82 23.59
C GLY A 176 -7.44 5.38 24.98
N VAL A 177 -6.38 6.20 25.10
CA VAL A 177 -5.89 6.65 26.40
C VAL A 177 -6.69 7.84 26.94
N GLU A 178 -6.94 8.85 26.12
CA GLU A 178 -7.55 10.09 26.61
C GLU A 178 -9.07 10.00 26.72
N ARG A 179 -9.73 9.35 25.75
CA ARG A 179 -11.19 9.22 25.74
C ARG A 179 -11.69 7.94 26.38
N LYS A 180 -10.79 7.00 26.71
CA LYS A 180 -11.11 5.69 27.31
C LYS A 180 -12.14 4.89 26.50
N ASN A 181 -12.23 5.13 25.19
CA ASN A 181 -13.25 4.54 24.32
C ASN A 181 -12.63 3.57 23.33
N PHE A 182 -12.08 2.46 23.84
CA PHE A 182 -11.31 1.46 23.10
C PHE A 182 -12.09 0.75 21.98
N PHE A 183 -13.42 0.73 22.05
CA PHE A 183 -14.28 0.07 21.06
C PHE A 183 -14.96 1.06 20.11
N SER A 184 -14.46 2.29 20.01
CA SER A 184 -14.98 3.23 19.03
C SER A 184 -14.76 2.70 17.60
N PRO A 185 -15.72 2.90 16.68
CA PRO A 185 -15.55 2.56 15.26
C PRO A 185 -14.29 3.17 14.64
N ILE A 186 -13.86 4.32 15.16
CA ILE A 186 -12.64 5.03 14.75
C ILE A 186 -11.40 4.20 15.06
N ILE A 187 -11.29 3.63 16.27
CA ILE A 187 -10.17 2.77 16.65
C ILE A 187 -10.12 1.52 15.78
N ILE A 188 -11.26 0.85 15.61
CA ILE A 188 -11.36 -0.35 14.77
C ILE A 188 -10.92 -0.02 13.33
N GLY A 189 -11.42 1.09 12.77
CA GLY A 189 -11.02 1.55 11.44
C GLY A 189 -9.51 1.82 11.31
N HIS A 190 -8.90 2.49 12.29
CA HIS A 190 -7.47 2.78 12.26
C HIS A 190 -6.61 1.51 12.41
N VAL A 191 -7.03 0.54 13.23
CA VAL A 191 -6.35 -0.76 13.32
C VAL A 191 -6.39 -1.49 11.98
N LEU A 192 -7.55 -1.53 11.33
CA LEU A 192 -7.69 -2.13 10.00
C LEU A 192 -6.80 -1.42 8.97
N ILE A 193 -6.77 -0.09 8.98
CA ILE A 193 -5.89 0.71 8.09
C ILE A 193 -4.42 0.38 8.35
N ILE A 194 -3.97 0.28 9.60
CA ILE A 194 -2.59 -0.08 9.94
C ILE A 194 -2.26 -1.47 9.40
N CYS A 195 -3.14 -2.45 9.57
CA CYS A 195 -2.94 -3.80 9.05
C CYS A 195 -2.82 -3.80 7.52
N MET A 196 -3.69 -3.08 6.81
CA MET A 196 -3.64 -2.94 5.35
C MET A 196 -2.34 -2.26 4.90
N LEU A 197 -1.99 -1.12 5.49
CA LEU A 197 -0.75 -0.40 5.21
C LEU A 197 0.49 -1.25 5.48
N PHE A 198 0.48 -2.07 6.52
CA PHE A 198 1.57 -2.98 6.84
C PHE A 198 1.74 -4.08 5.78
N VAL A 199 0.63 -4.72 5.36
CA VAL A 199 0.65 -5.72 4.27
C VAL A 199 1.16 -5.10 2.97
N TRP A 200 0.71 -3.89 2.63
CA TRP A 200 1.18 -3.18 1.44
C TRP A 200 2.65 -2.78 1.53
N GLY A 201 3.07 -2.22 2.66
CA GLY A 201 4.47 -1.86 2.90
C GLY A 201 5.39 -3.07 2.81
N LYS A 202 4.97 -4.21 3.39
CA LYS A 202 5.67 -5.49 3.28
C LYS A 202 5.78 -5.94 1.83
N ASN A 203 4.67 -6.00 1.09
CA ASN A 203 4.67 -6.47 -0.29
C ASN A 203 5.54 -5.58 -1.19
N SER A 204 5.47 -4.25 -1.01
CA SER A 204 6.32 -3.30 -1.73
C SER A 204 7.80 -3.49 -1.41
N TYR A 205 8.13 -3.70 -0.12
CA TYR A 205 9.48 -4.01 0.32
C TYR A 205 9.99 -5.31 -0.31
N ILE A 206 9.24 -6.40 -0.24
CA ILE A 206 9.62 -7.71 -0.79
C ILE A 206 9.95 -7.61 -2.28
N ARG A 207 9.10 -6.92 -3.06
CA ARG A 207 9.33 -6.75 -4.50
C ARG A 207 10.63 -6.01 -4.82
N SER A 208 10.99 -5.02 -4.01
CA SER A 208 12.14 -4.14 -4.29
C SER A 208 13.44 -4.62 -3.63
N TYR A 209 13.33 -5.13 -2.42
CA TYR A 209 14.42 -5.34 -1.46
C TYR A 209 14.31 -6.65 -0.69
N GLY A 210 13.44 -7.57 -1.13
CA GLY A 210 13.29 -8.85 -0.47
C GLY A 210 14.60 -9.63 -0.37
N ASP A 211 14.64 -10.59 0.54
CA ASP A 211 15.80 -11.46 0.71
C ASP A 211 15.81 -12.55 -0.36
N GLU A 212 17.01 -12.92 -0.81
CA GLU A 212 17.24 -14.05 -1.71
C GLU A 212 17.51 -15.31 -0.90
N ILE A 213 16.63 -15.58 0.06
CA ILE A 213 16.74 -16.68 1.04
C ILE A 213 15.42 -17.44 1.05
N LEU A 214 15.48 -18.73 0.72
CA LEU A 214 14.35 -19.64 0.71
C LEU A 214 13.66 -19.67 2.08
N GLY A 215 12.36 -19.36 2.11
CA GLY A 215 11.55 -19.37 3.32
C GLY A 215 11.71 -18.14 4.21
N SER A 216 12.46 -17.11 3.80
CA SER A 216 12.48 -15.84 4.54
C SER A 216 11.08 -15.20 4.56
N TYR A 217 10.72 -14.57 5.67
CA TYR A 217 9.47 -13.78 5.76
C TYR A 217 9.42 -12.64 4.72
N LEU A 218 10.59 -12.19 4.28
CA LEU A 218 10.79 -11.14 3.28
C LEU A 218 11.37 -11.70 1.96
N GLU A 219 11.21 -13.00 1.69
CA GLU A 219 11.71 -13.64 0.47
C GLU A 219 11.16 -12.98 -0.81
N LYS A 220 12.05 -12.68 -1.79
CA LYS A 220 11.65 -12.17 -3.11
C LYS A 220 10.77 -13.17 -3.87
N PHE A 221 9.85 -12.67 -4.68
CA PHE A 221 9.01 -13.50 -5.55
C PHE A 221 9.80 -14.24 -6.63
N GLU A 222 10.90 -13.64 -7.10
CA GLU A 222 11.81 -14.22 -8.08
C GLU A 222 13.26 -13.84 -7.77
N TYR A 223 14.16 -14.82 -7.78
CA TYR A 223 15.60 -14.61 -7.60
C TYR A 223 16.43 -15.84 -8.00
N LYS A 224 17.72 -15.60 -8.28
CA LYS A 224 18.73 -16.65 -8.46
C LYS A 224 19.72 -16.62 -7.32
N THR A 225 20.06 -17.78 -6.76
CA THR A 225 20.97 -17.89 -5.62
C THR A 225 21.64 -19.26 -5.59
N GLN A 226 22.60 -19.46 -4.69
CA GLN A 226 23.27 -20.74 -4.48
C GLN A 226 22.87 -21.42 -3.17
N TYR A 227 22.52 -22.70 -3.24
CA TYR A 227 22.22 -23.56 -2.10
C TYR A 227 22.99 -24.88 -2.21
N TYR A 228 23.23 -25.54 -1.08
CA TYR A 228 23.75 -26.91 -1.11
C TYR A 228 22.63 -27.90 -1.45
N VAL A 229 22.95 -28.87 -2.31
CA VAL A 229 22.08 -30.00 -2.66
C VAL A 229 22.78 -31.31 -2.34
N LYS A 230 22.03 -32.33 -1.92
CA LYS A 230 22.53 -33.70 -1.86
C LYS A 230 22.21 -34.38 -3.18
N VAL A 231 23.23 -34.91 -3.84
CA VAL A 231 23.13 -35.59 -5.12
C VAL A 231 23.44 -37.06 -4.92
N PHE A 232 22.54 -37.93 -5.38
CA PHE A 232 22.66 -39.38 -5.29
C PHE A 232 22.56 -39.97 -6.71
N PRO A 233 23.58 -40.67 -7.21
CA PRO A 233 23.46 -41.36 -8.49
C PRO A 233 22.41 -42.46 -8.37
N ASN A 234 21.59 -42.68 -9.40
CA ASN A 234 20.57 -43.75 -9.44
C ASN A 234 21.21 -45.15 -9.58
N THR A 235 22.02 -45.53 -8.59
CA THR A 235 22.74 -46.81 -8.53
C THR A 235 22.59 -47.39 -7.13
N VAL A 236 22.49 -48.72 -7.03
CA VAL A 236 22.13 -49.44 -5.79
C VAL A 236 23.09 -49.15 -4.61
N ASN A 237 24.31 -48.67 -4.87
CA ASN A 237 25.32 -48.31 -3.87
C ASN A 237 25.98 -46.94 -4.12
N GLY A 238 25.23 -46.02 -4.72
CA GLY A 238 25.70 -44.67 -4.99
C GLY A 238 26.15 -43.94 -3.72
N LYS A 239 27.36 -43.37 -3.71
CA LYS A 239 27.73 -42.40 -2.67
C LYS A 239 26.96 -41.11 -2.89
N SER A 240 26.48 -40.51 -1.81
CA SER A 240 25.87 -39.19 -1.86
C SER A 240 26.94 -38.10 -1.79
N TYR A 241 26.69 -36.98 -2.46
CA TYR A 241 27.57 -35.81 -2.49
C TYR A 241 26.78 -34.58 -2.06
N VAL A 242 27.34 -33.75 -1.20
CA VAL A 242 26.79 -32.43 -0.89
C VAL A 242 27.53 -31.42 -1.75
N LEU A 243 26.84 -30.81 -2.70
CA LEU A 243 27.43 -29.95 -3.72
C LEU A 243 26.71 -28.60 -3.78
N PRO A 244 27.42 -27.49 -4.02
CA PRO A 244 26.78 -26.21 -4.25
C PRO A 244 26.04 -26.22 -5.60
N ALA A 245 24.88 -25.59 -5.65
CA ALA A 245 24.04 -25.53 -6.83
C ALA A 245 23.45 -24.14 -7.05
N ASP A 246 23.40 -23.72 -8.31
CA ASP A 246 22.62 -22.56 -8.74
C ASP A 246 21.15 -22.97 -8.83
N ILE A 247 20.29 -22.25 -8.11
CA ILE A 247 18.85 -22.41 -8.18
C ILE A 247 18.19 -21.10 -8.64
N HIS A 248 17.10 -21.24 -9.39
CA HIS A 248 16.20 -20.15 -9.76
C HIS A 248 14.86 -20.38 -9.06
N VAL A 249 14.52 -19.45 -8.17
CA VAL A 249 13.24 -19.46 -7.47
C VAL A 249 12.34 -18.45 -8.14
N TYR A 250 11.12 -18.85 -8.49
CA TYR A 250 10.09 -17.94 -8.96
C TYR A 250 8.70 -18.41 -8.54
N SER A 251 7.72 -17.54 -8.61
CA SER A 251 6.32 -17.87 -8.36
C SER A 251 5.49 -17.55 -9.60
N GLU A 252 4.66 -18.48 -10.02
CA GLU A 252 3.67 -18.23 -11.08
C GLU A 252 2.28 -18.25 -10.48
N SER A 253 1.44 -17.33 -10.95
CA SER A 253 0.02 -17.29 -10.64
C SER A 253 -0.73 -17.89 -11.81
N GLU A 254 -1.39 -19.01 -11.58
CA GLU A 254 -2.23 -19.69 -12.56
C GLU A 254 -3.70 -19.46 -12.20
N GLU A 255 -4.51 -19.14 -13.21
CA GLU A 255 -5.96 -19.14 -13.10
C GLU A 255 -6.43 -20.60 -13.15
N GLY A 256 -7.00 -21.06 -12.05
CA GLY A 256 -7.60 -22.39 -11.90
C GLY A 256 -8.91 -22.52 -12.69
N GLU A 257 -9.52 -23.70 -12.59
CA GLU A 257 -10.79 -23.97 -13.26
C GLU A 257 -11.90 -23.05 -12.74
N THR A 258 -12.67 -22.47 -13.65
CA THR A 258 -13.85 -21.69 -13.29
C THR A 258 -14.92 -22.62 -12.70
N MET A 259 -15.34 -22.35 -11.46
CA MET A 259 -16.41 -23.07 -10.79
C MET A 259 -17.65 -22.20 -10.63
N GLU A 260 -18.84 -22.75 -10.83
CA GLU A 260 -20.09 -22.09 -10.47
C GLU A 260 -20.39 -22.29 -8.98
N ASP A 261 -20.66 -21.20 -8.25
CA ASP A 261 -21.14 -21.30 -6.88
C ASP A 261 -22.60 -21.76 -6.80
N ARG A 262 -23.11 -21.94 -5.57
CA ARG A 262 -24.50 -22.35 -5.31
C ARG A 262 -25.57 -21.37 -5.84
N PHE A 263 -25.18 -20.19 -6.30
CA PHE A 263 -26.05 -19.16 -6.86
C PHE A 263 -25.87 -19.02 -8.39
N GLY A 264 -25.06 -19.87 -9.03
CA GLY A 264 -24.78 -19.83 -10.46
C GLY A 264 -23.82 -18.70 -10.87
N GLN A 265 -23.01 -18.18 -9.94
CA GLN A 265 -21.94 -17.23 -10.27
C GLN A 265 -20.65 -17.99 -10.55
N GLU A 266 -20.06 -17.75 -11.72
CA GLU A 266 -18.73 -18.24 -12.09
C GLU A 266 -17.66 -17.52 -11.24
N HIS A 267 -16.82 -18.30 -10.56
CA HIS A 267 -15.63 -17.81 -9.87
C HIS A 267 -14.40 -18.57 -10.36
N THR A 268 -13.32 -17.84 -10.62
CA THR A 268 -12.02 -18.40 -11.01
C THR A 268 -11.10 -18.33 -9.79
N GLU A 269 -10.61 -19.47 -9.31
CA GLU A 269 -9.63 -19.49 -8.23
C GLU A 269 -8.24 -19.20 -8.81
N THR A 270 -7.48 -18.26 -8.23
CA THR A 270 -6.09 -18.03 -8.63
C THR A 270 -5.17 -18.73 -7.63
N TYR A 271 -4.36 -19.68 -8.09
CA TYR A 271 -3.34 -20.33 -7.27
C TYR A 271 -1.98 -19.71 -7.57
N THR A 272 -1.18 -19.46 -6.53
CA THR A 272 0.21 -19.04 -6.70
C THR A 272 1.10 -20.21 -6.31
N THR A 273 1.78 -20.78 -7.30
CA THR A 273 2.68 -21.91 -7.11
C THR A 273 4.12 -21.41 -7.10
N LYS A 274 4.90 -21.87 -6.13
CA LYS A 274 6.33 -21.55 -6.01
C LYS A 274 7.15 -22.66 -6.66
N TYR A 275 8.02 -22.28 -7.59
CA TYR A 275 8.92 -23.17 -8.30
C TYR A 275 10.36 -22.92 -7.84
N ILE A 276 11.12 -24.00 -7.64
CA ILE A 276 12.55 -23.96 -7.35
C ILE A 276 13.23 -24.81 -8.42
N ILE A 277 13.77 -24.15 -9.44
CA ILE A 277 14.41 -24.83 -10.57
C ILE A 277 15.90 -24.95 -10.30
N LEU A 278 16.44 -26.15 -10.51
CA LEU A 278 17.86 -26.42 -10.43
C LEU A 278 18.54 -26.12 -11.78
N ASP A 279 19.35 -25.07 -11.82
CA ASP A 279 20.07 -24.69 -13.05
C ASP A 279 21.35 -25.54 -13.20
N LYS A 280 22.22 -25.51 -12.17
CA LYS A 280 23.55 -26.15 -12.22
C LYS A 280 23.98 -26.69 -10.86
N VAL A 281 24.76 -27.76 -10.86
CA VAL A 281 25.45 -28.29 -9.68
C VAL A 281 26.94 -28.32 -9.92
N PHE A 282 27.75 -27.74 -9.03
CA PHE A 282 29.19 -27.61 -9.22
C PHE A 282 29.97 -28.68 -8.45
N TRP A 283 30.91 -29.32 -9.14
CA TRP A 283 31.86 -30.26 -8.55
C TRP A 283 33.09 -29.54 -7.99
N PRO A 284 33.75 -30.08 -6.94
CA PRO A 284 34.96 -29.49 -6.37
C PRO A 284 36.15 -29.40 -7.35
N ASN A 285 36.14 -30.18 -8.43
CA ASN A 285 37.16 -30.18 -9.47
C ASN A 285 36.92 -29.11 -10.57
N GLY A 286 35.88 -28.27 -10.43
CA GLY A 286 35.52 -27.24 -11.40
C GLY A 286 34.58 -27.71 -12.52
N GLY A 287 34.19 -28.99 -12.55
CA GLY A 287 33.13 -29.49 -13.42
C GLY A 287 31.74 -29.07 -12.92
N TYR A 288 30.71 -29.26 -13.75
CA TYR A 288 29.32 -29.02 -13.36
C TYR A 288 28.35 -29.98 -14.05
N LEU A 289 27.19 -30.18 -13.43
CA LEU A 289 26.02 -30.82 -14.02
C LEU A 289 24.99 -29.74 -14.33
N VAL A 290 24.28 -29.88 -15.45
CA VAL A 290 23.16 -29.04 -15.86
C VAL A 290 21.93 -29.93 -15.92
N PHE A 291 20.82 -29.43 -15.40
CA PHE A 291 19.56 -30.15 -15.40
C PHE A 291 18.54 -29.36 -16.23
N ASP A 292 17.74 -30.08 -17.01
CA ASP A 292 16.63 -29.49 -17.78
C ASP A 292 15.34 -29.69 -16.99
N ASP A 293 14.63 -28.60 -16.69
CA ASP A 293 13.35 -28.57 -15.97
C ASP A 293 13.29 -29.36 -14.64
N CYS A 294 14.41 -29.45 -13.91
CA CYS A 294 14.46 -30.12 -12.60
C CYS A 294 13.86 -29.22 -11.51
N GLN A 295 12.59 -29.48 -11.17
CA GLN A 295 11.89 -28.79 -10.09
C GLN A 295 12.14 -29.47 -8.74
N LEU A 296 12.73 -28.72 -7.81
CA LEU A 296 13.02 -29.17 -6.46
C LEU A 296 11.92 -28.78 -5.47
N GLU A 297 11.77 -29.61 -4.44
CA GLU A 297 10.96 -29.31 -3.25
C GLU A 297 11.85 -29.41 -2.00
N MET A 298 11.64 -28.50 -1.04
CA MET A 298 12.43 -28.48 0.18
C MET A 298 12.24 -29.77 1.00
N GLY A 299 13.34 -30.50 1.22
CA GLY A 299 13.36 -31.73 2.02
C GLY A 299 12.91 -33.00 1.29
N ASN A 300 12.48 -32.91 0.02
CA ASN A 300 12.09 -34.05 -0.79
C ASN A 300 13.19 -34.41 -1.80
N GLN A 301 13.30 -35.70 -2.11
CA GLN A 301 14.19 -36.19 -3.17
C GLN A 301 13.44 -36.21 -4.49
N VAL A 302 14.01 -35.58 -5.52
CA VAL A 302 13.45 -35.53 -6.87
C VAL A 302 14.41 -36.21 -7.83
N LEU A 303 13.89 -37.03 -8.75
CA LEU A 303 14.67 -37.67 -9.81
C LEU A 303 14.81 -36.69 -10.98
N CYS A 304 16.04 -36.32 -11.32
CA CYS A 304 16.36 -35.41 -12.42
C CYS A 304 17.43 -36.01 -13.33
N SER A 305 17.37 -35.68 -14.62
CA SER A 305 18.36 -36.13 -15.61
C SER A 305 19.32 -34.99 -15.95
N ASP A 306 20.62 -35.28 -15.96
CA ASP A 306 21.63 -34.30 -16.36
C ASP A 306 21.73 -34.15 -17.90
N GLN A 307 22.64 -33.28 -18.36
CA GLN A 307 22.88 -33.03 -19.78
C GLN A 307 23.38 -34.25 -20.57
N GLU A 308 23.85 -35.30 -19.90
CA GLU A 308 24.27 -36.57 -20.51
C GLU A 308 23.16 -37.64 -20.47
N GLY A 309 22.00 -37.32 -19.88
CA GLY A 309 20.88 -38.22 -19.70
C GLY A 309 21.05 -39.18 -18.51
N ILE A 310 21.99 -38.89 -17.60
CA ILE A 310 22.20 -39.69 -16.38
C ILE A 310 21.20 -39.23 -15.31
N GLU A 311 20.52 -40.18 -14.69
CA GLU A 311 19.55 -39.92 -13.64
C GLU A 311 20.20 -39.76 -12.26
N TRP A 312 19.78 -38.71 -11.55
CA TRP A 312 20.23 -38.35 -10.22
C TRP A 312 19.03 -38.09 -9.32
N TYR A 313 19.04 -38.63 -8.10
CA TYR A 313 18.15 -38.12 -7.06
C TYR A 313 18.80 -36.89 -6.42
N ILE A 314 18.03 -35.82 -6.28
CA ILE A 314 18.51 -34.54 -5.78
C ILE A 314 17.61 -34.10 -4.62
N GLU A 315 18.23 -33.73 -3.50
CA GLU A 315 17.57 -33.20 -2.30
C GLU A 315 18.09 -31.80 -2.02
N LEU A 316 17.20 -30.80 -2.02
CA LEU A 316 17.54 -29.43 -1.66
C LEU A 316 17.72 -29.31 -0.15
N THR A 317 18.88 -28.79 0.28
CA THR A 317 19.13 -28.51 1.70
C THR A 317 18.69 -27.09 2.07
N ASN A 318 18.59 -26.81 3.37
CA ASN A 318 18.31 -25.46 3.88
C ASN A 318 19.57 -24.57 4.02
N GLU A 319 20.74 -25.07 3.62
CA GLU A 319 22.01 -24.36 3.76
C GLU A 319 22.31 -23.56 2.48
N LYS A 320 22.27 -22.22 2.61
CA LYS A 320 22.69 -21.29 1.56
C LYS A 320 24.23 -21.27 1.46
N VAL A 321 24.76 -21.24 0.24
CA VAL A 321 26.21 -21.08 0.01
C VAL A 321 26.59 -19.62 0.28
N GLN A 322 27.65 -19.39 1.07
CA GLN A 322 28.08 -18.05 1.52
C GLN A 322 28.92 -17.31 0.49
#